data_AF-A0A329RUN5-F1
#
_entry.id   AF-A0A329RUN5-F1
#
_cell.length_a   1.000
_cell.length_b   1.000
_cell.length_c   1.000
_cell.angle_alpha   90.00
_cell.angle_beta   90.00
_cell.angle_gamma   90.00
#
_symmetry.space_group_name_H-M   'P 1'
#
loop_
_entity.id
_entity.type
_entity.pdbx_description
1 polymer ?
#
loop_
_entity_poly.entity_id
_entity_poly.type
_entity_poly.pdbx_seq_one_letter_code
_entity_poly.pdbx_strand_id
1 'polypeptide(L)'
;MATSKIVAQYECRRDQEPVSLYRACYSGSESLKARSRPSFKSTSELKTTVELHLKWCNCEPIPFVSLLANEDHAMSWSQCLLEHGYHDVFVVEINSSRLLSLFWVQELVNHQGVATNLPPYMYADEILVLRKIP
;
A
#
# COMPACT_ATOMS: atom_id res chain seq x y z
N MET A 1 -9.55 -19.28 -11.23
CA MET A 1 -10.29 -18.04 -10.87
C MET A 1 -9.52 -16.86 -11.45
N ALA A 2 -10.18 -15.85 -12.01
CA ALA A 2 -9.47 -14.68 -12.55
C ALA A 2 -8.99 -13.77 -11.40
N THR A 3 -7.79 -13.18 -11.52
CA THR A 3 -7.19 -12.27 -10.52
C THR A 3 -8.14 -11.14 -10.12
N SER A 4 -8.93 -10.60 -11.05
CA SER A 4 -9.94 -9.56 -10.77
C SER A 4 -11.04 -10.01 -9.82
N LYS A 5 -11.47 -11.28 -9.90
CA LYS A 5 -12.49 -11.84 -8.99
C LYS A 5 -11.95 -12.05 -7.58
N ILE A 6 -10.66 -12.36 -7.45
CA ILE A 6 -9.99 -12.52 -6.16
C ILE A 6 -9.84 -11.15 -5.50
N VAL A 7 -9.32 -10.17 -6.25
CA VAL A 7 -9.11 -8.80 -5.79
C VAL A 7 -10.39 -8.15 -5.28
N ALA A 8 -11.49 -8.23 -6.03
CA ALA A 8 -12.75 -7.59 -5.68
C ALA A 8 -13.35 -8.04 -4.33
N GLN A 9 -12.90 -9.16 -3.76
CA GLN A 9 -13.35 -9.64 -2.44
C GLN A 9 -12.73 -8.87 -1.28
N TYR A 10 -11.62 -8.18 -1.52
CA TYR A 10 -10.80 -7.51 -0.51
C TYR A 10 -10.72 -6.00 -0.71
N GLU A 11 -11.33 -5.48 -1.77
CA GLU A 11 -11.35 -4.05 -2.05
C GLU A 11 -12.09 -3.27 -0.95
N CYS A 12 -11.61 -2.06 -0.69
CA CYS A 12 -12.28 -1.09 0.15
C CYS A 12 -13.72 -0.92 -0.31
N ARG A 13 -14.63 -0.75 0.65
CA ARG A 13 -15.97 -0.29 0.31
C ARG A 13 -15.89 1.16 -0.12
N ARG A 14 -16.67 1.54 -1.14
CA ARG A 14 -16.65 2.89 -1.73
C ARG A 14 -16.96 4.01 -0.74
N ASP A 15 -17.70 3.72 0.33
CA ASP A 15 -18.00 4.65 1.43
C ASP A 15 -16.83 4.90 2.38
N GLN A 16 -15.76 4.10 2.29
CA GLN A 16 -14.57 4.18 3.12
C GLN A 16 -13.33 4.63 2.35
N GLU A 17 -13.47 5.09 1.10
CA GLU A 17 -12.34 5.56 0.30
C GLU A 17 -11.99 7.02 0.66
N PRO A 18 -10.78 7.31 1.19
CA PRO A 18 -10.36 8.69 1.44
C PRO A 18 -10.26 9.45 0.13
N VAL A 19 -10.62 10.74 0.09
CA VAL A 19 -10.54 11.56 -1.13
C VAL A 19 -9.09 11.79 -1.56
N SER A 20 -8.24 12.08 -0.58
CA SER A 20 -6.81 12.33 -0.77
C SER A 20 -6.01 11.25 -0.07
N LEU A 21 -4.97 10.78 -0.76
CA LEU A 21 -4.00 9.82 -0.26
C LEU A 21 -2.60 10.38 -0.46
N TYR A 22 -1.68 9.98 0.38
CA TYR A 22 -0.35 10.56 0.46
C TYR A 22 0.71 9.49 0.27
N ARG A 23 1.79 9.84 -0.43
CA ARG A 23 2.95 8.95 -0.59
C ARG A 23 4.24 9.72 -0.32
N ALA A 24 5.03 9.22 0.62
CA ALA A 24 6.41 9.62 0.77
C ALA A 24 7.23 9.03 -0.40
N CYS A 25 7.79 9.90 -1.22
CA CYS A 25 8.71 9.59 -2.31
C CYS A 25 10.12 10.04 -1.92
N TYR A 26 11.12 9.37 -2.47
CA TYR A 26 12.54 9.67 -2.26
C TYR A 26 13.34 9.18 -3.46
N SER A 27 14.60 9.62 -3.60
CA SER A 27 15.47 9.22 -4.70
C SER A 27 15.55 7.68 -4.85
N GLY A 28 15.12 7.18 -6.01
CA GLY A 28 15.02 5.73 -6.31
C GLY A 28 13.66 5.07 -5.97
N SER A 29 12.73 5.77 -5.31
CA SER A 29 11.36 5.30 -4.99
C SER A 29 10.24 6.19 -5.58
N GLU A 30 10.61 7.10 -6.47
CA GLU A 30 9.68 7.97 -7.22
C GLU A 30 8.73 7.20 -8.14
N SER A 31 8.97 5.91 -8.35
CA SER A 31 8.11 5.06 -9.16
C SER A 31 6.73 4.92 -8.51
N LEU A 32 5.75 5.57 -9.13
CA LEU A 32 4.31 5.36 -8.94
C LEU A 32 3.81 3.99 -9.46
N LYS A 33 4.73 3.07 -9.78
CA LYS A 33 4.45 1.73 -10.29
C LYS A 33 5.02 0.70 -9.33
N ALA A 34 4.23 -0.35 -9.09
CA ALA A 34 4.65 -1.51 -8.34
C ALA A 34 5.78 -2.27 -9.08
N ARG A 35 6.58 -3.02 -8.33
CA ARG A 35 7.74 -3.76 -8.84
C ARG A 35 7.35 -5.00 -9.65
N SER A 36 6.11 -5.47 -9.54
CA SER A 36 5.58 -6.59 -10.30
C SER A 36 4.14 -6.37 -10.76
N ARG A 37 3.69 -7.23 -11.69
CA ARG A 37 2.30 -7.27 -12.14
C ARG A 37 1.51 -8.23 -11.25
N PRO A 38 0.25 -7.91 -10.91
CA PRO A 38 -0.58 -8.82 -10.14
C PRO A 38 -0.94 -10.07 -10.95
N SER A 39 -0.73 -11.25 -10.36
CA SER A 39 -1.02 -12.55 -10.99
C SER A 39 -1.55 -13.58 -9.99
N PHE A 40 -2.44 -13.15 -9.09
CA PHE A 40 -2.98 -14.03 -8.04
C PHE A 40 -3.84 -15.15 -8.64
N LYS A 41 -3.52 -16.41 -8.28
CA LYS A 41 -4.23 -17.64 -8.62
C LYS A 41 -5.23 -18.04 -7.53
N SER A 42 -5.03 -17.56 -6.30
CA SER A 42 -5.90 -17.82 -5.16
C SER A 42 -5.96 -16.64 -4.18
N THR A 43 -6.96 -16.63 -3.30
CA THR A 43 -7.07 -15.68 -2.19
C THR A 43 -5.91 -15.82 -1.20
N SER A 44 -5.47 -17.06 -0.93
CA SER A 44 -4.29 -17.36 -0.11
C SER A 44 -3.02 -16.71 -0.67
N GLU A 45 -2.84 -16.72 -2.00
CA GLU A 45 -1.69 -16.06 -2.64
C GLU A 45 -1.74 -14.53 -2.50
N LEU A 46 -2.92 -13.92 -2.64
CA LEU A 46 -3.10 -12.48 -2.39
C LEU A 46 -2.72 -12.15 -0.94
N LYS A 47 -3.26 -12.91 0.02
CA LYS A 47 -2.96 -12.76 1.44
C LYS A 47 -1.46 -12.84 1.72
N THR A 48 -0.79 -13.92 1.31
CA THR A 48 0.65 -14.08 1.50
C THR A 48 1.44 -12.95 0.85
N THR A 49 0.99 -12.44 -0.29
CA THR A 49 1.65 -11.32 -0.97
C THR A 49 1.51 -10.01 -0.18
N VAL A 50 0.37 -9.77 0.46
CA VAL A 50 0.18 -8.64 1.39
C VAL A 50 1.07 -8.82 2.63
N GLU A 51 1.11 -10.00 3.23
CA GLU A 51 1.98 -10.28 4.38
C GLU A 51 3.47 -10.06 4.05
N LEU A 52 3.89 -10.43 2.83
CA LEU A 52 5.23 -10.13 2.32
C LEU A 52 5.44 -8.64 2.07
N HIS A 53 4.42 -7.88 1.67
CA HIS A 53 4.50 -6.43 1.52
C HIS A 53 4.77 -5.73 2.85
N LEU A 54 4.08 -6.16 3.91
CA LEU A 54 4.18 -5.59 5.25
C LEU A 54 5.50 -5.94 5.95
N LYS A 55 6.35 -6.77 5.34
CA LYS A 55 7.75 -6.91 5.73
C LYS A 55 8.54 -5.81 5.04
N TRP A 56 8.74 -4.67 5.71
CA TRP A 56 9.42 -3.50 5.12
C TRP A 56 10.81 -3.78 4.53
N CYS A 57 11.54 -4.78 5.03
CA CYS A 57 12.83 -5.21 4.46
C CYS A 57 12.69 -6.22 3.30
N ASN A 58 11.51 -6.39 2.73
CA ASN A 58 11.29 -7.36 1.66
C ASN A 58 11.80 -6.84 0.31
N CYS A 59 12.79 -7.54 -0.23
CA CYS A 59 13.35 -7.25 -1.54
C CYS A 59 12.53 -7.84 -2.70
N GLU A 60 11.56 -8.72 -2.42
CA GLU A 60 10.75 -9.35 -3.45
C GLU A 60 9.92 -8.32 -4.24
N PRO A 61 9.77 -8.48 -5.56
CA PRO A 61 8.97 -7.56 -6.36
C PRO A 61 7.47 -7.81 -6.10
N ILE A 62 6.85 -6.94 -5.31
CA ILE A 62 5.44 -7.02 -4.92
C ILE A 62 4.57 -6.14 -5.83
N PRO A 63 3.32 -6.55 -6.17
CA PRO A 63 2.44 -5.84 -7.10
C PRO A 63 1.63 -4.71 -6.43
N PHE A 64 2.07 -4.20 -5.29
CA PHE A 64 1.42 -3.15 -4.52
C PHE A 64 2.26 -1.86 -4.48
N VAL A 65 1.56 -0.74 -4.44
CA VAL A 65 2.09 0.57 -4.11
C VAL A 65 1.40 1.02 -2.82
N SER A 66 2.18 1.32 -1.78
CA SER A 66 1.67 1.79 -0.50
C SER A 66 1.38 3.30 -0.53
N LEU A 67 0.22 3.67 0.01
CA LEU A 67 -0.26 5.02 0.23
C LEU A 67 -0.73 5.16 1.67
N LEU A 68 -0.79 6.38 2.17
CA LEU A 68 -1.27 6.71 3.51
C LEU A 68 -2.50 7.61 3.40
N ALA A 69 -3.52 7.36 4.21
CA ALA A 69 -4.70 8.22 4.27
C ALA A 69 -4.51 9.45 5.17
N ASN A 70 -3.46 9.47 6.01
CA ASN A 70 -3.13 10.60 6.87
C ASN A 70 -1.87 11.33 6.38
N GLU A 71 -1.99 12.64 6.15
CA GLU A 71 -0.88 13.50 5.74
C GLU A 71 0.22 13.59 6.80
N ASP A 72 -0.13 13.76 8.08
CA ASP A 72 0.83 13.86 9.19
C ASP A 72 1.66 12.57 9.32
N HIS A 73 1.03 11.43 9.06
CA HIS A 73 1.74 10.15 9.05
C HIS A 73 2.71 10.06 7.87
N ALA A 74 2.28 10.48 6.67
CA ALA A 74 3.17 10.54 5.51
C ALA A 74 4.36 11.49 5.71
N MET A 75 4.11 12.66 6.34
CA MET A 75 5.15 13.62 6.69
C MET A 75 6.12 13.05 7.73
N SER A 76 5.61 12.39 8.76
CA SER A 76 6.44 11.72 9.78
C SER A 76 7.31 10.64 9.13
N TRP A 77 6.74 9.86 8.21
CA TRP A 77 7.48 8.84 7.47
C TRP A 77 8.57 9.44 6.57
N SER A 78 8.27 10.54 5.88
CA SER A 78 9.24 11.31 5.11
C SER A 78 10.39 11.83 5.99
N GLN A 79 10.10 12.30 7.20
CA GLN A 79 11.14 12.69 8.14
C GLN A 79 12.02 11.51 8.57
N CYS A 80 11.42 10.36 8.89
CA CYS A 80 12.19 9.15 9.18
C CYS A 80 13.10 8.76 7.99
N LEU A 81 12.64 8.85 6.75
CA LEU A 81 13.46 8.57 5.57
C LEU A 81 14.69 9.49 5.49
N LEU A 82 14.52 10.79 5.76
CA LEU A 82 15.64 11.74 5.82
C LEU A 82 16.65 11.35 6.91
N GLU A 83 16.18 11.00 8.10
CA GLU A 83 17.03 10.55 9.22
C GLU A 83 17.83 9.27 8.88
N HIS A 84 17.29 8.41 8.00
CA HIS A 84 17.96 7.20 7.51
C HIS A 84 18.91 7.46 6.31
N GLY A 85 19.11 8.73 5.92
CA GLY A 85 20.06 9.12 4.88
C GLY A 85 19.51 9.08 3.46
N TYR A 86 18.20 8.97 3.27
CA TYR A 86 17.58 9.18 1.97
C TYR A 86 17.60 10.67 1.61
N HIS A 87 17.77 10.97 0.33
CA HIS A 87 17.81 12.33 -0.21
C HIS A 87 16.60 12.56 -1.12
N ASP A 88 16.27 13.84 -1.34
CA ASP A 88 15.14 14.27 -2.20
C ASP A 88 13.81 13.66 -1.75
N VAL A 89 13.53 13.73 -0.44
CA VAL A 89 12.29 13.19 0.13
C VAL A 89 11.18 14.23 0.01
N PHE A 90 10.04 13.83 -0.55
CA PHE A 90 8.84 14.68 -0.68
C PHE A 90 7.57 13.85 -0.54
N VAL A 91 6.48 14.49 -0.12
CA VAL A 91 5.15 13.87 -0.04
C VAL A 91 4.35 14.29 -1.27
N VAL A 92 3.74 13.31 -1.94
CA VAL A 92 2.83 13.52 -3.07
C VAL A 92 1.41 13.24 -2.61
N GLU A 93 0.51 14.20 -2.85
CA GLU A 93 -0.92 14.00 -2.73
C GLU A 93 -1.49 13.36 -4.01
N ILE A 94 -2.31 12.34 -3.83
CA ILE A 94 -2.91 11.52 -4.87
C ILE A 94 -4.41 11.48 -4.65
N ASN A 95 -5.16 11.90 -5.67
CA ASN A 95 -6.61 11.80 -5.65
C ASN A 95 -7.05 10.35 -5.85
N SER A 96 -7.77 9.78 -4.87
CA SER A 96 -8.18 8.39 -4.88
C SER A 96 -9.16 8.02 -5.98
N SER A 97 -9.96 8.98 -6.48
CA SER A 97 -10.94 8.75 -7.56
C SER A 97 -10.30 8.29 -8.88
N ARG A 98 -8.98 8.51 -9.02
CA ARG A 98 -8.19 8.08 -10.17
C ARG A 98 -7.64 6.67 -10.01
N LEU A 99 -7.69 6.10 -8.81
CA LEU A 99 -7.09 4.81 -8.49
C LEU A 99 -8.08 3.67 -8.73
N LEU A 100 -7.52 2.50 -9.01
CA LEU A 100 -8.29 1.27 -9.15
C LEU A 100 -7.88 0.33 -8.01
N SER A 101 -8.89 -0.30 -7.38
CA SER A 101 -8.71 -1.34 -6.37
C SER A 101 -7.83 -0.88 -5.19
N LEU A 102 -8.47 -0.29 -4.18
CA LEU A 102 -7.84 0.10 -2.93
C LEU A 102 -8.01 -1.00 -1.89
N PHE A 103 -7.01 -1.21 -1.03
CA PHE A 103 -7.10 -2.16 0.08
C PHE A 103 -6.61 -1.52 1.37
N TRP A 104 -7.50 -1.36 2.34
CA TRP A 104 -7.14 -0.94 3.69
C TRP A 104 -6.35 -2.05 4.38
N VAL A 105 -5.08 -1.79 4.71
CA VAL A 105 -4.24 -2.78 5.38
C VAL A 105 -4.84 -3.16 6.73
N GLN A 106 -5.39 -2.20 7.47
CA GLN A 106 -6.08 -2.46 8.72
C GLN A 106 -7.23 -3.47 8.59
N GLU A 107 -8.07 -3.33 7.55
CA GLU A 107 -9.17 -4.28 7.29
C GLU A 107 -8.63 -5.67 6.92
N LEU A 108 -7.57 -5.71 6.12
CA LEU A 108 -6.93 -6.97 5.73
C LEU A 108 -6.37 -7.72 6.96
N VAL A 109 -5.74 -6.99 7.88
CA VAL A 109 -5.16 -7.56 9.11
C VAL A 109 -6.28 -8.00 10.07
N ASN A 110 -7.25 -7.13 10.36
CA ASN A 110 -8.26 -7.37 11.39
C ASN A 110 -9.34 -8.38 10.98
N HIS A 111 -9.72 -8.39 9.71
CA HIS A 111 -10.90 -9.13 9.24
C HIS A 111 -10.59 -10.21 8.20
N GLN A 112 -9.43 -10.12 7.54
CA GLN A 112 -9.05 -11.05 6.46
C GLN A 112 -7.86 -11.95 6.84
N GLY A 113 -7.41 -11.84 8.09
CA GLY A 113 -6.42 -12.71 8.71
C GLY A 113 -5.00 -12.52 8.18
N VAL A 114 -4.68 -11.40 7.52
CA VAL A 114 -3.30 -11.05 7.14
C VAL A 114 -2.45 -10.92 8.40
N ALA A 115 -1.35 -11.68 8.47
CA ALA A 115 -0.40 -11.60 9.57
C ALA A 115 0.67 -10.52 9.33
N THR A 116 0.94 -9.71 10.35
CA THR A 116 2.03 -8.73 10.34
C THR A 116 2.65 -8.60 11.73
N ASN A 117 3.94 -8.26 11.76
CA ASN A 117 4.67 -7.91 12.99
C ASN A 117 4.76 -6.38 13.19
N LEU A 118 4.24 -5.59 12.23
CA LEU A 118 4.19 -4.15 12.37
C LEU A 118 3.22 -3.80 13.52
N PRO A 119 3.53 -2.78 14.32
CA PRO A 119 2.57 -2.25 15.27
C PRO A 119 1.41 -1.56 14.53
N PRO A 120 0.17 -1.57 15.07
CA PRO A 120 -1.01 -1.04 14.40
C PRO A 120 -0.87 0.39 13.86
N TYR A 121 -0.20 1.27 14.61
CA TYR A 121 -0.04 2.67 14.19
C TYR A 121 0.76 2.84 12.90
N MET A 122 1.55 1.85 12.48
CA MET A 122 2.33 1.92 11.24
C MET A 122 1.52 1.57 9.98
N TYR A 123 0.39 0.87 10.12
CA TYR A 123 -0.42 0.42 8.97
C TYR A 123 -1.89 0.79 9.07
N ALA A 124 -2.32 1.43 10.17
CA ALA A 124 -3.73 1.72 10.43
C ALA A 124 -4.38 2.54 9.32
N ASP A 125 -3.64 3.50 8.75
CA ASP A 125 -4.07 4.34 7.66
C ASP A 125 -3.43 3.95 6.30
N GLU A 126 -2.74 2.81 6.25
CA GLU A 126 -2.08 2.34 5.04
C GLU A 126 -3.09 1.74 4.06
N ILE A 127 -2.98 2.17 2.81
CA ILE A 127 -3.78 1.70 1.68
C ILE A 127 -2.85 1.16 0.61
N LEU A 128 -3.13 -0.06 0.16
CA LEU A 128 -2.45 -0.66 -0.97
C LEU A 128 -3.19 -0.35 -2.27
N VAL A 129 -2.43 0.00 -3.30
CA VAL A 129 -2.91 0.17 -4.68
C VAL A 129 -2.25 -0.88 -5.55
N LEU A 130 -3.03 -1.52 -6.42
CA LEU A 130 -2.47 -2.49 -7.36
C LEU A 130 -1.78 -1.83 -8.54
N ARG A 131 -0.61 -2.38 -8.89
CA ARG A 131 0.13 -2.14 -10.14
C ARG A 131 0.69 -0.73 -10.34
N LYS A 132 -0.13 0.32 -10.34
CA LYS A 132 0.33 1.71 -10.54
C LYS A 132 -0.70 2.74 -10.10
N ILE A 133 -0.20 3.92 -9.73
CA ILE A 133 -0.95 5.17 -9.63
C ILE A 133 -0.90 5.85 -11.01
N PRO A 134 -2.04 6.21 -11.63
CA PRO A 134 -2.09 6.75 -13.00
C PRO A 134 -1.57 8.17 -13.16
#